data_AF-A0A226DQJ6-F1
#
_entry.id   AF-A0A226DQJ6-F1
#
_cell.length_a   1.000
_cell.length_b   1.000
_cell.length_c   1.000
_cell.angle_alpha   90.00
_cell.angle_beta   90.00
_cell.angle_gamma   90.00
#
_symmetry.space_group_name_H-M   'P 1'
#
loop_
_entity.id
_entity.type
_entity.pdbx_description
1 polymer ?
#
loop_
_entity_poly.entity_id
_entity_poly.type
_entity_poly.pdbx_seq_one_letter_code
_entity_poly.pdbx_strand_id
1 'polypeptide(L)'
;MISELNSPLEANRPTAFEDVICDTVDKTDIAKLPANFKHFTKSFLSMRDQNYSMLLHPPEASRKFGSDRIEWYLRMLYLLEKNFVEDVDYFWNEYVRIQELDNPFVSDKCFKLLSLPRGYISGFSDIPDFLSYLASYTWEIFTKEREAQTVSQRSINLVSLLDPRHNHYPKNFKHSDKNQMRLQIQNSVEDEIVHCGKSVYIADSENIEAELQFLDRYYSSKKFFKGQEILQMENYGWRFSLKGESNVPKTFQDLIENGIYGRLSEEEERQKYLHRKPIRKFEIKESAPAVELRGALLTLFILCGGITLGASLVFAIEIREIFFILIVNIINYLISLRTMLRFQR
;
A
#
# COMPACT_ATOMS: atom_id res chain seq x y z
N MET A 1 -2.18 1.52 2.35
CA MET A 1 -1.76 0.92 1.06
C MET A 1 -0.40 0.23 1.19
N ILE A 2 -0.11 -0.82 0.42
CA ILE A 2 1.20 -1.50 0.34
C ILE A 2 1.73 -1.39 -1.08
N SER A 3 3.01 -1.07 -1.26
CA SER A 3 3.69 -1.13 -2.56
C SER A 3 5.03 -1.85 -2.46
N GLU A 4 5.38 -2.63 -3.49
CA GLU A 4 6.73 -3.13 -3.72
C GLU A 4 7.35 -2.25 -4.81
N LEU A 5 8.18 -1.30 -4.39
CA LEU A 5 9.00 -0.52 -5.28
C LEU A 5 10.45 -0.86 -4.96
N ASN A 6 11.08 -1.64 -5.82
CA ASN A 6 12.53 -1.86 -5.82
C ASN A 6 13.33 -0.60 -6.20
N SER A 7 12.79 0.60 -5.95
CA SER A 7 13.55 1.83 -6.04
C SER A 7 14.43 1.96 -4.81
N PRO A 8 15.77 2.01 -4.97
CA PRO A 8 16.66 2.32 -3.85
C PRO A 8 16.43 3.75 -3.33
N LEU A 9 15.86 4.64 -4.16
CA LEU A 9 15.57 6.03 -3.82
C LEU A 9 14.21 6.14 -3.11
N GLU A 10 14.22 6.73 -1.92
CA GLU A 10 13.01 6.96 -1.11
C GLU A 10 11.99 7.86 -1.82
N ALA A 11 12.47 8.80 -2.65
CA ALA A 11 11.63 9.75 -3.37
C ALA A 11 10.64 9.12 -4.37
N ASN A 12 10.84 7.84 -4.73
CA ASN A 12 9.92 7.13 -5.63
C ASN A 12 8.92 6.25 -4.87
N ARG A 13 8.92 6.27 -3.53
CA ARG A 13 8.01 5.45 -2.72
C ARG A 13 6.71 6.24 -2.51
N PRO A 14 5.55 5.72 -2.93
CA PRO A 14 4.28 6.38 -2.67
C PRO A 14 3.99 6.31 -1.17
N THR A 15 3.84 7.48 -0.57
CA THR A 15 3.50 7.63 0.84
C THR A 15 2.05 8.11 1.02
N ALA A 16 1.53 8.83 0.03
CA ALA A 16 0.17 9.33 -0.05
C ALA A 16 -0.52 8.88 -1.35
N PHE A 17 -1.84 9.01 -1.43
CA PHE A 17 -2.60 8.63 -2.62
C PHE A 17 -2.36 9.58 -3.80
N GLU A 18 -1.93 10.82 -3.55
CA GLU A 18 -1.49 11.74 -4.61
C GLU A 18 -0.32 11.17 -5.41
N ASP A 19 0.58 10.42 -4.76
CA ASP A 19 1.78 9.85 -5.39
C ASP A 19 1.43 8.76 -6.42
N VAL A 20 0.22 8.19 -6.35
CA VAL A 20 -0.22 7.10 -7.22
C VAL A 20 -1.21 7.54 -8.29
N ILE A 21 -1.65 8.81 -8.30
CA ILE A 21 -2.52 9.37 -9.36
C ILE A 21 -1.78 9.36 -10.69
N CYS A 22 -2.41 8.85 -11.74
CA CYS A 22 -1.77 8.83 -13.06
C CYS A 22 -1.77 10.21 -13.73
N ASP A 23 -2.90 10.91 -13.67
CA ASP A 23 -3.01 12.30 -14.08
C ASP A 23 -4.30 12.90 -13.50
N THR A 24 -4.17 14.16 -13.06
CA THR A 24 -5.18 14.83 -12.23
C THR A 24 -6.26 15.40 -13.14
N VAL A 25 -7.52 15.11 -12.83
CA VAL A 25 -8.64 15.63 -13.61
C VAL A 25 -8.78 17.13 -13.37
N ASP A 26 -9.03 17.89 -14.44
CA ASP A 26 -9.26 19.32 -14.32
C ASP A 26 -10.52 19.60 -13.47
N LYS A 27 -10.42 20.61 -12.59
CA LYS A 27 -11.51 21.01 -11.70
C LYS A 27 -12.78 21.37 -12.46
N THR A 28 -12.65 22.03 -13.61
CA THR A 28 -13.78 22.44 -14.46
C THR A 28 -14.47 21.25 -15.12
N ASP A 29 -13.74 20.15 -15.33
CA ASP A 29 -14.27 18.93 -15.89
C ASP A 29 -14.99 18.08 -14.84
N ILE A 30 -14.50 18.04 -13.60
CA ILE A 30 -15.20 17.38 -12.49
C ILE A 30 -16.58 18.02 -12.25
N ALA A 31 -16.66 19.35 -12.33
CA ALA A 31 -17.93 20.06 -12.17
C ALA A 31 -19.01 19.66 -13.20
N LYS A 32 -18.61 19.08 -14.35
CA LYS A 32 -19.54 18.61 -15.40
C LYS A 32 -20.03 17.18 -15.15
N LEU A 33 -19.27 16.36 -14.42
CA LEU A 33 -19.58 14.95 -14.18
C LEU A 33 -21.00 14.73 -13.61
N PRO A 34 -21.50 15.50 -12.62
CA PRO A 34 -22.86 15.30 -12.09
C PRO A 34 -23.95 15.48 -13.14
N ALA A 35 -23.80 16.45 -14.05
CA ALA A 35 -24.77 16.73 -15.10
C ALA A 35 -24.78 15.62 -16.15
N ASN A 36 -23.59 15.20 -16.59
CA ASN A 36 -23.43 14.11 -17.54
C ASN A 36 -23.94 12.78 -16.97
N PHE A 37 -23.65 12.49 -15.70
CA PHE A 37 -24.11 11.27 -15.06
C PHE A 37 -25.63 11.26 -14.81
N LYS A 38 -26.24 12.41 -14.50
CA LYS A 38 -27.71 12.52 -14.44
C LYS A 38 -28.34 12.24 -15.80
N HIS A 39 -27.74 12.77 -16.87
CA HIS A 39 -28.17 12.46 -18.22
C HIS A 39 -28.01 10.96 -18.51
N PHE A 40 -26.89 10.36 -18.10
CA PHE A 40 -26.68 8.92 -18.22
C PHE A 40 -27.73 8.11 -17.50
N THR A 41 -27.96 8.32 -16.20
CA THR A 41 -28.91 7.50 -15.44
C THR A 41 -30.32 7.65 -15.97
N LYS A 42 -30.75 8.87 -16.32
CA LYS A 42 -32.03 9.09 -16.99
C LYS A 42 -32.10 8.38 -18.34
N SER A 43 -31.04 8.50 -19.15
CA SER A 43 -30.94 7.83 -20.44
C SER A 43 -30.97 6.32 -20.23
N PHE A 44 -30.17 5.76 -19.34
CA PHE A 44 -30.05 4.33 -19.05
C PHE A 44 -31.38 3.72 -18.60
N LEU A 45 -32.10 4.38 -17.70
CA LEU A 45 -33.45 3.96 -17.32
C LEU A 45 -34.43 4.01 -18.50
N SER A 46 -34.16 4.83 -19.52
CA SER A 46 -34.90 4.87 -20.78
C SER A 46 -34.26 4.05 -21.92
N MET A 47 -33.06 3.47 -21.73
CA MET A 47 -32.26 2.75 -22.76
C MET A 47 -32.80 1.34 -22.98
N ARG A 48 -34.12 1.16 -23.00
CA ARG A 48 -34.75 -0.07 -23.48
C ARG A 48 -34.46 -0.33 -24.96
N ASP A 49 -33.86 0.61 -25.69
CA ASP A 49 -33.67 0.57 -27.15
C ASP A 49 -32.31 1.13 -27.68
N GLN A 50 -31.28 1.34 -26.86
CA GLN A 50 -30.01 1.96 -27.33
C GLN A 50 -28.87 0.97 -27.66
N ASN A 51 -28.00 1.41 -28.57
CA ASN A 51 -26.88 0.65 -29.13
C ASN A 51 -25.71 0.54 -28.13
N TYR A 52 -25.70 -0.52 -27.32
CA TYR A 52 -24.66 -0.86 -26.33
C TYR A 52 -23.23 -0.86 -26.90
N SER A 53 -23.08 -0.98 -28.22
CA SER A 53 -21.79 -0.92 -28.90
C SER A 53 -21.01 0.37 -28.59
N MET A 54 -21.70 1.50 -28.38
CA MET A 54 -21.04 2.78 -28.03
C MET A 54 -20.46 2.77 -26.61
N LEU A 55 -21.01 1.97 -25.70
CA LEU A 55 -20.48 1.82 -24.34
C LEU A 55 -19.28 0.88 -24.34
N LEU A 56 -19.30 -0.19 -25.15
CA LEU A 56 -18.17 -1.12 -25.24
C LEU A 56 -16.98 -0.55 -26.03
N HIS A 57 -17.26 0.36 -26.98
CA HIS A 57 -16.26 1.00 -27.81
C HIS A 57 -16.35 2.51 -27.67
N PRO A 58 -15.78 3.08 -26.58
CA PRO A 58 -15.81 4.50 -26.37
C PRO A 58 -15.12 5.22 -27.55
N PRO A 59 -15.74 6.29 -28.10
CA PRO A 59 -15.22 6.98 -29.28
C PRO A 59 -13.83 7.54 -28.99
N GLU A 60 -12.94 7.60 -30.00
CA GLU A 60 -11.55 8.08 -29.83
C GLU A 60 -11.46 9.45 -29.14
N ALA A 61 -12.46 10.32 -29.34
CA ALA A 61 -12.55 11.62 -28.67
C ALA A 61 -12.58 11.53 -27.13
N SER A 62 -13.25 10.52 -26.57
CA SER A 62 -13.32 10.28 -25.12
C SER A 62 -11.97 9.88 -24.50
N ARG A 63 -10.96 9.56 -25.33
CA ARG A 63 -9.60 9.30 -24.85
C ARG A 63 -8.89 10.57 -24.41
N LYS A 64 -9.35 11.75 -24.84
CA LYS A 64 -8.61 13.01 -24.67
C LYS A 64 -8.78 13.62 -23.27
N PHE A 65 -9.96 13.55 -22.66
CA PHE A 65 -10.25 14.19 -21.38
C PHE A 65 -10.39 13.17 -20.25
N GLY A 66 -9.88 13.50 -19.06
CA GLY A 66 -9.91 12.59 -17.91
C GLY A 66 -11.33 12.34 -17.39
N SER A 67 -12.19 13.35 -17.41
CA SER A 67 -13.59 13.23 -17.02
C SER A 67 -14.37 12.26 -17.90
N ASP A 68 -14.18 12.29 -19.22
CA ASP A 68 -14.89 11.39 -20.15
C ASP A 68 -14.55 9.93 -19.87
N ARG A 69 -13.27 9.63 -19.56
CA ARG A 69 -12.82 8.29 -19.20
C ARG A 69 -13.42 7.82 -17.87
N ILE A 70 -13.41 8.69 -16.85
CA ILE A 70 -13.99 8.39 -15.54
C ILE A 70 -15.50 8.20 -15.65
N GLU A 71 -16.18 9.05 -16.42
CA GLU A 71 -17.61 8.91 -16.68
C GLU A 71 -17.90 7.56 -17.34
N TRP A 72 -17.17 7.20 -18.40
CA TRP A 72 -17.28 5.88 -19.02
C TRP A 72 -17.11 4.76 -17.99
N TYR A 73 -16.09 4.86 -17.13
CA TYR A 73 -15.80 3.81 -16.18
C TYR A 73 -16.89 3.66 -15.11
N LEU A 74 -17.40 4.77 -14.57
CA LEU A 74 -18.54 4.76 -13.65
C LEU A 74 -19.80 4.16 -14.29
N ARG A 75 -20.04 4.43 -15.57
CA ARG A 75 -21.15 3.80 -16.32
C ARG A 75 -20.95 2.29 -16.40
N MET A 76 -19.75 1.81 -16.68
CA MET A 76 -19.44 0.38 -16.73
C MET A 76 -19.60 -0.31 -15.36
N LEU A 77 -19.14 0.34 -14.28
CA LEU A 77 -19.31 -0.19 -12.92
C LEU A 77 -20.79 -0.31 -12.54
N TYR A 78 -21.58 0.71 -12.86
CA TYR A 78 -23.02 0.68 -12.63
C TYR A 78 -23.72 -0.46 -13.41
N LEU A 79 -23.33 -0.68 -14.67
CA LEU A 79 -23.85 -1.80 -15.46
C LEU A 79 -23.49 -3.16 -14.86
N LEU A 80 -22.25 -3.32 -14.42
CA LEU A 80 -21.79 -4.56 -13.78
C LEU A 80 -22.59 -4.83 -12.50
N GLU A 81 -22.70 -3.84 -11.61
CA GLU A 81 -23.46 -3.96 -10.37
C GLU A 81 -24.92 -4.37 -10.64
N LYS A 82 -25.57 -3.75 -11.63
CA LYS A 82 -26.95 -4.08 -12.02
C LYS A 82 -27.10 -5.48 -12.60
N ASN A 83 -26.14 -5.94 -13.40
CA ASN A 83 -26.16 -7.29 -13.96
C ASN A 83 -26.07 -8.40 -12.88
N PHE A 84 -25.50 -8.12 -11.71
CA PHE A 84 -25.31 -9.12 -10.64
C PHE A 84 -26.38 -9.08 -9.54
N VAL A 85 -26.88 -7.90 -9.18
CA VAL A 85 -27.90 -7.75 -8.12
C VAL A 85 -29.27 -8.23 -8.60
N GLU A 86 -29.58 -8.01 -9.87
CA GLU A 86 -30.86 -8.38 -10.46
C GLU A 86 -30.66 -9.67 -11.26
N ASP A 87 -30.70 -10.83 -10.59
CA ASP A 87 -30.83 -12.18 -11.19
C ASP A 87 -32.23 -12.34 -11.84
N VAL A 88 -32.67 -11.30 -12.54
CA VAL A 88 -34.00 -11.10 -13.05
C VAL A 88 -33.93 -11.40 -14.54
N ASP A 89 -34.09 -12.69 -14.85
CA ASP A 89 -34.36 -13.25 -16.19
C ASP A 89 -35.47 -12.50 -16.95
N TYR A 90 -36.26 -11.64 -16.29
CA TYR A 90 -37.42 -10.99 -16.87
C TYR A 90 -37.15 -9.76 -17.75
N PHE A 91 -35.97 -9.13 -17.68
CA PHE A 91 -35.68 -7.92 -18.50
C PHE A 91 -34.54 -8.07 -19.51
N TRP A 92 -33.74 -9.15 -19.44
CA TRP A 92 -32.45 -9.23 -20.14
C TRP A 92 -32.32 -10.38 -21.15
N ASN A 93 -33.41 -11.07 -21.52
CA ASN A 93 -33.36 -12.22 -22.44
C ASN A 93 -32.88 -11.92 -23.87
N GLU A 94 -32.83 -10.65 -24.27
CA GLU A 94 -32.29 -10.21 -25.58
C GLU A 94 -30.99 -9.40 -25.49
N TYR A 95 -30.47 -9.15 -24.28
CA TYR A 95 -29.36 -8.24 -24.09
C TYR A 95 -28.03 -8.94 -23.86
N VAL A 96 -26.98 -8.37 -24.46
CA VAL A 96 -25.59 -8.79 -24.31
C VAL A 96 -25.23 -8.78 -22.83
N ARG A 97 -25.18 -9.95 -22.20
CA ARG A 97 -24.53 -10.12 -20.90
C ARG A 97 -23.11 -9.60 -21.08
N ILE A 98 -22.77 -8.48 -20.44
CA ILE A 98 -21.38 -8.05 -20.32
C ILE A 98 -20.72 -9.13 -19.46
N GLN A 99 -20.13 -10.11 -20.13
CA GLN A 99 -19.49 -11.24 -19.44
C GLN A 99 -18.19 -10.75 -18.79
N GLU A 100 -17.45 -9.90 -19.49
CA GLU A 100 -16.18 -9.37 -19.00
C GLU A 100 -16.02 -7.89 -19.37
N LEU A 101 -15.42 -7.14 -18.45
CA LEU A 101 -15.04 -5.75 -18.67
C LEU A 101 -13.64 -5.72 -19.29
N ASP A 102 -13.57 -5.47 -20.59
CA ASP A 102 -12.30 -5.10 -21.22
C ASP A 102 -12.13 -3.58 -21.13
N ASN A 103 -11.12 -3.13 -20.37
CA ASN A 103 -10.85 -1.72 -20.17
C ASN A 103 -9.82 -1.23 -21.21
N PRO A 104 -10.25 -0.48 -22.26
CA PRO A 104 -9.38 -0.06 -23.34
C PRO A 104 -8.42 1.07 -22.95
N PHE A 105 -8.53 1.60 -21.74
CA PHE A 105 -7.72 2.73 -21.26
C PHE A 105 -6.53 2.31 -20.41
N VAL A 106 -6.42 1.03 -20.03
CA VAL A 106 -5.36 0.53 -19.13
C VAL A 106 -3.99 0.96 -19.64
N SER A 107 -3.21 1.56 -18.76
CA SER A 107 -1.85 2.05 -19.06
C SER A 107 -0.85 1.39 -18.13
N ASP A 108 0.18 0.79 -18.72
CA ASP A 108 1.34 0.24 -18.01
C ASP A 108 2.21 1.31 -17.32
N LYS A 109 2.01 2.59 -17.69
CA LYS A 109 2.70 3.73 -17.08
C LYS A 109 2.08 4.17 -15.75
N CYS A 110 0.81 3.82 -15.51
CA CYS A 110 0.08 4.18 -14.29
C CYS A 110 0.25 3.10 -13.21
N PHE A 111 -0.06 3.45 -11.96
CA PHE A 111 -0.17 2.44 -10.91
C PHE A 111 -1.42 1.58 -11.10
N LYS A 112 -1.29 0.28 -10.84
CA LYS A 112 -2.39 -0.63 -10.60
C LYS A 112 -2.85 -0.47 -9.16
N LEU A 113 -4.13 -0.24 -8.95
CA LEU A 113 -4.73 0.05 -7.65
C LEU A 113 -5.57 -1.17 -7.25
N LEU A 114 -4.90 -2.18 -6.71
CA LEU A 114 -5.46 -3.50 -6.47
C LEU A 114 -6.14 -3.55 -5.09
N SER A 115 -7.28 -4.22 -5.03
CA SER A 115 -7.97 -4.56 -3.78
C SER A 115 -8.71 -5.89 -3.93
N LEU A 116 -9.06 -6.53 -2.82
CA LEU A 116 -9.91 -7.71 -2.84
C LEU A 116 -11.39 -7.32 -2.97
N PRO A 117 -12.25 -8.16 -3.54
CA PRO A 117 -13.69 -7.93 -3.48
C PRO A 117 -14.18 -8.04 -2.02
N ARG A 118 -15.24 -7.28 -1.67
CA ARG A 118 -15.88 -7.39 -0.35
C ARG A 118 -16.51 -8.76 -0.12
N GLY A 119 -17.06 -9.35 -1.17
CA GLY A 119 -17.78 -10.60 -1.09
C GLY A 119 -18.19 -11.15 -2.44
N TYR A 120 -19.22 -11.98 -2.41
CA TYR A 120 -19.78 -12.64 -3.58
C TYR A 120 -21.27 -12.33 -3.67
N ILE A 121 -21.74 -11.92 -4.86
CA ILE A 121 -23.15 -11.69 -5.16
C ILE A 121 -23.60 -12.81 -6.09
N SER A 122 -24.54 -13.64 -5.65
CA SER A 122 -25.06 -14.77 -6.45
C SER A 122 -23.98 -15.73 -6.97
N GLY A 123 -22.88 -15.87 -6.21
CA GLY A 123 -21.72 -16.70 -6.55
C GLY A 123 -20.65 -16.00 -7.40
N PHE A 124 -20.88 -14.77 -7.88
CA PHE A 124 -19.89 -13.99 -8.61
C PHE A 124 -19.10 -13.09 -7.68
N SER A 125 -17.82 -12.87 -7.99
CA SER A 125 -17.02 -11.90 -7.25
C SER A 125 -17.62 -10.50 -7.44
N ASP A 126 -17.81 -9.79 -6.33
CA ASP A 126 -18.14 -8.36 -6.37
C ASP A 126 -16.98 -7.54 -6.99
N ILE A 127 -17.23 -6.28 -7.29
CA ILE A 127 -16.19 -5.33 -7.67
C ILE A 127 -15.13 -5.20 -6.54
N PRO A 128 -13.86 -4.94 -6.88
CA PRO A 128 -12.81 -4.70 -5.90
C PRO A 128 -13.22 -3.63 -4.89
N ASP A 129 -12.95 -3.86 -3.60
CA ASP A 129 -13.46 -3.04 -2.51
C ASP A 129 -13.06 -1.56 -2.63
N PHE A 130 -11.79 -1.30 -2.94
CA PHE A 130 -11.31 0.07 -3.12
C PHE A 130 -11.99 0.77 -4.31
N LEU A 131 -12.27 0.04 -5.39
CA LEU A 131 -12.99 0.57 -6.54
C LEU A 131 -14.44 0.88 -6.20
N SER A 132 -15.10 0.01 -5.43
CA SER A 132 -16.45 0.23 -4.91
C SER A 132 -16.51 1.46 -4.00
N TYR A 133 -15.50 1.63 -3.13
CA TYR A 133 -15.34 2.82 -2.30
C TYR A 133 -15.26 4.09 -3.16
N LEU A 134 -14.35 4.12 -4.14
CA LEU A 134 -14.17 5.29 -5.01
C LEU A 134 -15.44 5.63 -5.80
N ALA A 135 -16.13 4.62 -6.33
CA ALA A 135 -17.39 4.81 -7.07
C ALA A 135 -18.50 5.38 -6.15
N SER A 136 -18.65 4.81 -4.95
CA SER A 136 -19.62 5.28 -3.95
C SER A 136 -19.31 6.70 -3.47
N TYR A 137 -18.04 6.99 -3.20
CA TYR A 137 -17.59 8.32 -2.80
C TYR A 137 -17.84 9.36 -3.89
N THR A 138 -17.57 9.01 -5.14
CA THR A 138 -17.83 9.88 -6.30
C THR A 138 -19.32 10.12 -6.51
N TRP A 139 -20.16 9.11 -6.27
CA TRP A 139 -21.61 9.26 -6.26
C TRP A 139 -22.09 10.24 -5.18
N GLU A 140 -21.54 10.13 -3.96
CA GLU A 140 -21.84 11.03 -2.86
C GLU A 140 -21.41 12.48 -3.17
N ILE A 141 -20.21 12.66 -3.72
CA ILE A 141 -19.74 13.96 -4.23
C ILE A 141 -20.76 14.55 -5.21
N PHE A 142 -21.21 13.79 -6.20
CA PHE A 142 -22.14 14.29 -7.21
C PHE A 142 -23.49 14.70 -6.63
N THR A 143 -23.92 14.07 -5.53
CA THR A 143 -25.16 14.45 -4.83
C THR A 143 -24.97 15.73 -4.01
N LYS A 144 -23.87 15.85 -3.25
CA LYS A 144 -23.58 17.01 -2.39
C LYS A 144 -23.12 18.26 -3.14
N GLU A 145 -22.24 18.12 -4.13
CA GLU A 145 -21.66 19.25 -4.86
C GLU A 145 -22.67 19.97 -5.76
N ARG A 146 -23.76 19.28 -6.13
CA ARG A 146 -24.92 19.91 -6.78
C ARG A 146 -25.44 21.11 -5.98
N GLU A 147 -25.31 21.06 -4.66
CA GLU A 147 -25.81 22.08 -3.75
C GLU A 147 -24.76 23.18 -3.49
N ALA A 148 -23.47 22.81 -3.47
CA ALA A 148 -22.38 23.68 -2.99
C ALA A 148 -21.53 24.37 -4.09
N GLN A 149 -21.63 23.95 -5.36
CA GLN A 149 -20.82 24.45 -6.50
C GLN A 149 -19.29 24.49 -6.31
N THR A 150 -18.77 23.81 -5.28
CA THR A 150 -17.36 23.87 -4.89
C THR A 150 -16.81 22.46 -4.70
N VAL A 151 -15.81 22.12 -5.51
CA VAL A 151 -15.10 20.84 -5.45
C VAL A 151 -13.81 21.03 -4.66
N SER A 152 -13.61 20.23 -3.60
CA SER A 152 -12.39 20.25 -2.80
C SER A 152 -11.23 19.58 -3.54
N GLN A 153 -9.97 19.99 -3.28
CA GLN A 153 -8.82 19.33 -3.90
C GLN A 153 -8.75 17.83 -3.58
N ARG A 154 -9.16 17.44 -2.36
CA ARG A 154 -9.26 16.03 -1.97
C ARG A 154 -10.27 15.27 -2.82
N SER A 155 -11.43 15.88 -3.10
CA SER A 155 -12.43 15.31 -4.01
C SER A 155 -11.84 15.09 -5.41
N ILE A 156 -11.08 16.07 -5.91
CA ILE A 156 -10.39 15.98 -7.22
C ILE A 156 -9.41 14.81 -7.23
N ASN A 157 -8.58 14.69 -6.20
CA ASN A 157 -7.59 13.62 -6.09
C ASN A 157 -8.26 12.24 -6.04
N LEU A 158 -9.30 12.08 -5.21
CA LEU A 158 -10.04 10.82 -5.08
C LEU A 158 -10.76 10.43 -6.38
N VAL A 159 -11.41 11.38 -7.05
CA VAL A 159 -12.03 11.13 -8.36
C VAL A 159 -10.97 10.79 -9.42
N SER A 160 -9.77 11.38 -9.34
CA SER A 160 -8.67 11.06 -10.27
C SER A 160 -8.16 9.62 -10.11
N LEU A 161 -8.31 9.00 -8.93
CA LEU A 161 -7.99 7.57 -8.72
C LEU A 161 -8.96 6.62 -9.44
N LEU A 162 -10.13 7.12 -9.88
CA LEU A 162 -11.05 6.38 -10.76
C LEU A 162 -10.68 6.42 -12.24
N ASP A 163 -9.60 7.12 -12.63
CA ASP A 163 -9.21 7.13 -14.03
C ASP A 163 -8.94 5.68 -14.49
N PRO A 164 -9.62 5.17 -15.53
CA PRO A 164 -9.48 3.78 -15.97
C PRO A 164 -8.11 3.48 -16.60
N ARG A 165 -7.21 4.46 -16.71
CA ARG A 165 -5.79 4.18 -16.96
C ARG A 165 -5.13 3.43 -15.81
N HIS A 166 -5.63 3.61 -14.58
CA HIS A 166 -5.35 2.70 -13.48
C HIS A 166 -6.03 1.36 -13.74
N ASN A 167 -5.30 0.26 -13.54
CA ASN A 167 -5.94 -1.04 -13.49
C ASN A 167 -6.36 -1.33 -12.04
N HIS A 168 -7.67 -1.48 -11.79
CA HIS A 168 -8.22 -1.79 -10.47
C HIS A 168 -8.47 -3.29 -10.24
N TYR A 169 -8.29 -4.11 -11.28
CA TYR A 169 -8.54 -5.54 -11.23
C TYR A 169 -7.23 -6.31 -11.33
N PRO A 170 -7.07 -7.39 -10.54
CA PRO A 170 -5.91 -8.25 -10.71
C PRO A 170 -5.98 -9.01 -12.05
N LYS A 171 -4.82 -9.49 -12.52
CA LYS A 171 -4.71 -10.36 -13.69
C LYS A 171 -5.63 -11.56 -13.52
N ASN A 172 -6.34 -11.91 -14.59
CA ASN A 172 -7.27 -13.03 -14.64
C ASN A 172 -8.52 -12.86 -13.73
N PHE A 173 -8.77 -11.67 -13.20
CA PHE A 173 -10.08 -11.37 -12.62
C PHE A 173 -11.16 -11.56 -13.70
N LYS A 174 -12.26 -12.22 -13.32
CA LYS A 174 -13.34 -12.53 -14.26
C LYS A 174 -14.68 -12.28 -13.60
N HIS A 175 -15.42 -11.30 -14.11
CA HIS A 175 -16.73 -10.95 -13.60
C HIS A 175 -17.75 -12.09 -13.81
N SER A 176 -17.61 -12.85 -14.90
CA SER A 176 -18.53 -13.95 -15.23
C SER A 176 -18.21 -15.29 -14.57
N ASP A 177 -17.11 -15.41 -13.83
CA ASP A 177 -16.67 -16.69 -13.28
C ASP A 177 -17.25 -16.94 -11.88
N LYS A 178 -18.37 -17.68 -11.82
CA LYS A 178 -18.98 -18.14 -10.55
C LYS A 178 -18.07 -19.02 -9.71
N ASN A 179 -17.06 -19.64 -10.31
CA ASN A 179 -16.15 -20.55 -9.62
C ASN A 179 -14.87 -19.83 -9.15
N GLN A 180 -14.75 -18.52 -9.39
CA GLN A 180 -13.60 -17.74 -8.99
C GLN A 180 -13.55 -17.60 -7.46
N MET A 181 -12.70 -18.38 -6.82
CA MET A 181 -12.56 -18.38 -5.36
C MET A 181 -11.79 -17.15 -4.86
N ARG A 182 -12.07 -16.72 -3.63
CA ARG A 182 -11.43 -15.53 -3.03
C ARG A 182 -9.92 -15.70 -2.98
N LEU A 183 -9.49 -16.93 -2.67
CA LEU A 183 -8.09 -17.31 -2.65
C LEU A 183 -7.41 -17.16 -4.02
N GLN A 184 -8.11 -17.40 -5.14
CA GLN A 184 -7.54 -17.21 -6.48
C GLN A 184 -7.33 -15.73 -6.80
N ILE A 185 -8.28 -14.86 -6.42
CA ILE A 185 -8.15 -13.41 -6.58
C ILE A 185 -7.04 -12.88 -5.68
N GLN A 186 -7.02 -13.30 -4.40
CA GLN A 186 -5.96 -12.96 -3.46
C GLN A 186 -4.59 -13.39 -3.97
N ASN A 187 -4.50 -14.59 -4.54
CA ASN A 187 -3.27 -15.03 -5.16
C ASN A 187 -2.89 -14.12 -6.35
N SER A 188 -3.85 -13.77 -7.21
CA SER A 188 -3.56 -12.89 -8.36
C SER A 188 -3.07 -11.50 -7.92
N VAL A 189 -3.65 -10.95 -6.86
CA VAL A 189 -3.20 -9.69 -6.23
C VAL A 189 -1.79 -9.82 -5.67
N GLU A 190 -1.52 -10.86 -4.87
CA GLU A 190 -0.18 -11.12 -4.32
C GLU A 190 0.86 -11.31 -5.42
N ASP A 191 0.56 -12.06 -6.48
CA ASP A 191 1.48 -12.25 -7.61
C ASP A 191 1.87 -10.90 -8.23
N GLU A 192 0.90 -9.99 -8.40
CA GLU A 192 1.17 -8.67 -8.99
C GLU A 192 1.87 -7.68 -8.07
N ILE A 193 1.62 -7.73 -6.76
CA ILE A 193 2.37 -6.94 -5.77
C ILE A 193 3.82 -7.43 -5.73
N VAL A 194 4.00 -8.75 -5.71
CA VAL A 194 5.31 -9.38 -5.59
C VAL A 194 6.12 -9.26 -6.88
N HIS A 195 5.50 -9.14 -8.06
CA HIS A 195 6.24 -9.16 -9.34
C HIS A 195 7.01 -7.87 -9.71
N CYS A 196 7.25 -6.95 -8.77
CA CYS A 196 7.89 -5.65 -9.02
C CYS A 196 7.20 -4.87 -10.13
N GLY A 197 6.41 -3.88 -9.75
CA GLY A 197 5.78 -3.02 -10.72
C GLY A 197 5.18 -1.80 -10.06
N LYS A 198 4.56 -0.95 -10.88
CA LYS A 198 3.67 0.09 -10.38
C LYS A 198 2.37 -0.57 -9.91
N SER A 199 2.41 -1.32 -8.82
CA SER A 199 1.26 -1.99 -8.22
C SER A 199 1.15 -1.57 -6.75
N VAL A 200 -0.05 -1.23 -6.34
CA VAL A 200 -0.36 -0.86 -4.96
C VAL A 200 -1.56 -1.67 -4.49
N TYR A 201 -1.42 -2.28 -3.33
CA TYR A 201 -2.52 -2.95 -2.65
C TYR A 201 -3.20 -2.00 -1.66
N ILE A 202 -4.51 -1.89 -1.76
CA ILE A 202 -5.32 -0.98 -0.97
C ILE A 202 -6.43 -1.80 -0.32
N ALA A 203 -6.53 -1.69 1.00
CA ALA A 203 -7.47 -2.40 1.85
C ALA A 203 -7.55 -1.66 3.20
N ASP A 204 -8.41 -2.14 4.10
CA ASP A 204 -8.51 -1.67 5.48
C ASP A 204 -7.16 -1.72 6.21
N SER A 205 -6.97 -0.85 7.20
CA SER A 205 -5.73 -0.74 7.96
C SER A 205 -5.30 -2.06 8.62
N GLU A 206 -6.27 -2.82 9.16
CA GLU A 206 -6.07 -4.12 9.80
C GLU A 206 -5.59 -5.17 8.77
N ASN A 207 -6.28 -5.25 7.62
CA ASN A 207 -5.93 -6.12 6.51
C ASN A 207 -4.55 -5.77 5.91
N ILE A 208 -4.21 -4.48 5.82
CA ILE A 208 -2.90 -4.01 5.33
C ILE A 208 -1.77 -4.44 6.27
N GLU A 209 -1.97 -4.35 7.58
CA GLU A 209 -0.95 -4.75 8.54
C GLU A 209 -0.68 -6.26 8.47
N ALA A 210 -1.74 -7.06 8.44
CA ALA A 210 -1.63 -8.51 8.34
C ALA A 210 -1.03 -8.98 7.00
N GLU A 211 -1.41 -8.34 5.88
CA GLU A 211 -0.82 -8.62 4.56
C GLU A 211 0.66 -8.24 4.55
N LEU A 212 1.04 -7.09 5.12
CA LEU A 212 2.44 -6.67 5.19
C LEU A 212 3.30 -7.66 5.97
N GLN A 213 2.83 -8.10 7.14
CA GLN A 213 3.54 -9.12 7.93
C GLN A 213 3.67 -10.46 7.20
N PHE A 214 2.62 -10.86 6.46
CA PHE A 214 2.68 -12.03 5.59
C PHE A 214 3.75 -11.86 4.50
N LEU A 215 3.74 -10.71 3.82
CA LEU A 215 4.68 -10.43 2.74
C LEU A 215 6.13 -10.38 3.24
N ASP A 216 6.42 -9.66 4.34
CA ASP A 216 7.76 -9.57 4.92
C ASP A 216 8.30 -10.93 5.38
N ARG A 217 7.41 -11.80 5.89
CA ARG A 217 7.78 -13.15 6.34
C ARG A 217 8.19 -14.06 5.18
N TYR A 218 7.43 -14.05 4.08
CA TYR A 218 7.62 -15.02 2.99
C TYR A 218 8.47 -14.48 1.83
N TYR A 219 8.59 -13.16 1.71
CA TYR A 219 9.30 -12.47 0.64
C TYR A 219 10.41 -11.58 1.20
N SER A 220 11.22 -12.11 2.12
CA SER A 220 12.27 -11.39 2.85
C SER A 220 13.35 -10.72 1.96
N SER A 221 13.50 -11.17 0.71
CA SER A 221 14.38 -10.54 -0.28
C SER A 221 13.81 -9.26 -0.90
N LYS A 222 12.54 -8.97 -0.66
CA LYS A 222 11.82 -7.80 -1.17
C LYS A 222 11.49 -6.87 -0.01
N LYS A 223 11.40 -5.58 -0.32
CA LYS A 223 10.96 -4.58 0.64
C LYS A 223 9.60 -4.05 0.24
N PHE A 224 8.64 -4.23 1.13
CA PHE A 224 7.31 -3.68 0.99
C PHE A 224 7.20 -2.42 1.83
N PHE A 225 6.45 -1.44 1.34
CA PHE A 225 6.26 -0.16 2.01
C PHE A 225 4.78 0.07 2.26
N LYS A 226 4.46 0.45 3.50
CA LYS A 226 3.13 0.88 3.91
C LYS A 226 3.01 2.39 3.71
N GLY A 227 2.02 2.82 2.93
CA GLY A 227 1.64 4.24 2.81
C GLY A 227 1.07 4.76 4.13
N GLN A 228 1.24 6.06 4.38
CA GLN A 228 0.87 6.71 5.64
C GLN A 228 -0.57 7.23 5.64
N GLU A 229 -1.13 7.50 4.47
CA GLU A 229 -2.46 8.10 4.35
C GLU A 229 -3.59 7.09 4.56
N ILE A 230 -4.65 7.56 5.23
CA ILE A 230 -5.92 6.86 5.42
C ILE A 230 -7.01 7.71 4.75
N LEU A 231 -7.65 7.17 3.70
CA LEU A 231 -8.64 7.90 2.91
C LEU A 231 -9.96 8.12 3.64
N GLN A 232 -10.38 7.17 4.45
CA GLN A 232 -11.57 7.30 5.27
C GLN A 232 -11.30 6.63 6.61
N MET A 233 -11.56 7.39 7.67
CA MET A 233 -11.60 6.83 9.01
C MET A 233 -13.04 6.42 9.27
N GLU A 234 -13.28 5.12 9.32
CA GLU A 234 -14.57 4.58 9.74
C GLU A 234 -14.52 4.30 11.24
N ASN A 235 -15.45 4.91 11.97
CA ASN A 235 -15.64 4.62 13.39
C ASN A 235 -16.71 3.54 13.48
N TYR A 236 -16.31 2.32 13.83
CA TYR A 236 -17.23 1.27 14.22
C TYR A 236 -17.55 1.36 15.71
N GLY A 237 -18.74 0.91 16.09
CA GLY A 237 -19.16 0.87 17.47
C GLY A 237 -20.42 0.04 17.64
N TRP A 238 -20.72 -0.32 18.89
CA TRP A 238 -21.87 -1.13 19.22
C TRP A 238 -22.98 -0.25 19.80
N ARG A 239 -24.20 -0.41 19.27
CA ARG A 239 -25.40 0.23 19.81
C ARG A 239 -26.28 -0.82 20.46
N PHE A 240 -26.52 -0.67 21.75
CA PHE A 240 -27.45 -1.50 22.51
C PHE A 240 -28.84 -0.82 22.54
N SER A 241 -29.78 -1.31 21.72
CA SER A 241 -31.07 -0.64 21.49
C SER A 241 -32.13 -0.90 22.57
N LEU A 242 -31.95 -1.93 23.39
CA LEU A 242 -32.91 -2.29 24.43
C LEU A 242 -32.60 -1.54 25.73
N LYS A 243 -33.59 -0.78 26.20
CA LYS A 243 -33.58 -0.18 27.54
C LYS A 243 -33.97 -1.25 28.56
N GLY A 244 -33.08 -1.59 29.49
CA GLY A 244 -33.32 -2.54 30.58
C GLY A 244 -32.06 -2.81 31.41
N GLU A 245 -32.20 -3.57 32.49
CA GLU A 245 -31.10 -3.99 33.39
C GLU A 245 -30.24 -5.12 32.80
N SER A 246 -29.93 -5.05 31.51
CA SER A 246 -29.01 -6.02 30.92
C SER A 246 -27.59 -5.73 31.39
N ASN A 247 -26.90 -6.75 31.90
CA ASN A 247 -25.47 -6.66 32.19
C ASN A 247 -24.61 -6.68 30.91
N VAL A 248 -25.20 -6.96 29.73
CA VAL A 248 -24.46 -7.13 28.48
C VAL A 248 -23.63 -5.90 28.10
N PRO A 249 -24.15 -4.65 28.09
CA PRO A 249 -23.33 -3.49 27.75
C PRO A 249 -22.15 -3.30 28.69
N LYS A 250 -22.36 -3.55 29.99
CA LYS A 250 -21.32 -3.45 31.03
C LYS A 250 -20.25 -4.52 30.82
N THR A 251 -20.62 -5.79 30.67
CA THR A 251 -19.66 -6.87 30.40
C THR A 251 -18.92 -6.64 29.09
N PHE A 252 -19.59 -6.14 28.05
CA PHE A 252 -18.95 -5.85 26.78
C PHE A 252 -17.94 -4.69 26.88
N GLN A 253 -18.29 -3.63 27.62
CA GLN A 253 -17.36 -2.57 27.97
C GLN A 253 -16.15 -3.13 28.73
N ASP A 254 -16.37 -3.99 29.74
CA ASP A 254 -15.29 -4.64 30.50
C ASP A 254 -14.36 -5.47 29.57
N LEU A 255 -14.91 -6.13 28.54
CA LEU A 255 -14.09 -6.89 27.56
C LEU A 255 -13.21 -5.98 26.70
N ILE A 256 -13.68 -4.78 26.33
CA ILE A 256 -12.91 -3.79 25.59
C ILE A 256 -11.85 -3.17 26.49
N GLU A 257 -12.24 -2.67 27.66
CA GLU A 257 -11.35 -1.96 28.59
C GLU A 257 -10.21 -2.83 29.11
N ASN A 258 -10.46 -4.13 29.32
CA ASN A 258 -9.41 -5.08 29.70
C ASN A 258 -8.59 -5.61 28.52
N GLY A 259 -8.84 -5.16 27.29
CA GLY A 259 -8.07 -5.51 26.09
C GLY A 259 -8.34 -6.90 25.50
N ILE A 260 -9.30 -7.65 26.04
CA ILE A 260 -9.67 -8.99 25.53
C ILE A 260 -10.17 -8.90 24.10
N TYR A 261 -11.04 -7.92 23.81
CA TYR A 261 -11.54 -7.70 22.45
C TYR A 261 -10.41 -7.41 21.45
N GLY A 262 -9.47 -6.53 21.80
CA GLY A 262 -8.34 -6.20 20.94
C GLY A 262 -7.48 -7.43 20.62
N ARG A 263 -7.20 -8.26 21.64
CA ARG A 263 -6.44 -9.50 21.45
C ARG A 263 -7.15 -10.52 20.57
N LEU A 264 -8.48 -10.63 20.69
CA LEU A 264 -9.28 -11.51 19.83
C LEU A 264 -9.30 -11.03 18.38
N SER A 265 -9.40 -9.72 18.15
CA SER A 265 -9.33 -9.13 16.81
C SER A 265 -7.97 -9.40 16.15
N GLU A 266 -6.86 -9.19 16.87
CA GLU A 266 -5.51 -9.54 16.38
C GLU A 266 -5.38 -11.02 16.00
N GLU A 267 -5.93 -11.92 16.80
CA GLU A 267 -5.87 -13.35 16.52
C GLU A 267 -6.78 -13.73 15.35
N GLU A 268 -7.98 -13.15 15.22
CA GLU A 268 -8.85 -13.34 14.05
C GLU A 268 -8.12 -12.95 12.76
N GLU A 269 -7.48 -11.78 12.74
CA GLU A 269 -6.67 -11.35 11.60
C GLU A 269 -5.52 -12.32 11.32
N ARG A 270 -4.77 -12.72 12.35
CA ARG A 270 -3.67 -13.67 12.21
C ARG A 270 -4.12 -15.02 11.63
N GLN A 271 -5.29 -15.51 12.03
CA GLN A 271 -5.85 -16.77 11.56
C GLN A 271 -6.15 -16.75 10.05
N LYS A 272 -6.56 -15.60 9.49
CA LYS A 272 -6.77 -15.45 8.04
C LYS A 272 -5.51 -15.77 7.22
N TYR A 273 -4.32 -15.56 7.79
CA TYR A 273 -3.04 -15.75 7.11
C TYR A 273 -2.27 -17.01 7.54
N LEU A 274 -2.69 -17.69 8.62
CA LEU A 274 -1.93 -18.78 9.24
C LEU A 274 -1.73 -19.99 8.30
N HIS A 275 -2.71 -20.27 7.45
CA HIS A 275 -2.66 -21.38 6.48
C HIS A 275 -2.38 -20.93 5.04
N ARG A 276 -2.22 -19.63 4.81
CA ARG A 276 -1.92 -19.11 3.49
C ARG A 276 -0.49 -19.50 3.10
N LYS A 277 -0.34 -20.01 1.88
CA LYS A 277 0.96 -20.36 1.29
C LYS A 277 1.34 -19.26 0.30
N PRO A 278 2.61 -18.81 0.27
CA PRO A 278 3.05 -17.88 -0.75
C PRO A 278 2.92 -18.52 -2.14
N ILE A 279 2.52 -17.75 -3.12
CA ILE A 279 2.34 -18.24 -4.51
C ILE A 279 3.69 -18.62 -5.10
N ARG A 280 4.70 -17.81 -4.82
CA ARG A 280 6.06 -18.03 -5.30
C ARG A 280 6.95 -18.24 -4.10
N LYS A 281 7.66 -19.35 -4.11
CA LYS A 281 8.86 -19.48 -3.30
C LYS A 281 9.96 -18.82 -4.09
N PHE A 282 10.37 -17.62 -3.70
CA PHE A 282 11.66 -17.15 -4.17
C PHE A 282 12.67 -18.09 -3.55
N GLU A 283 13.41 -18.80 -4.41
CA GLU A 283 14.69 -19.32 -3.98
C GLU A 283 15.40 -18.14 -3.37
N ILE A 284 15.74 -18.25 -2.08
CA ILE A 284 16.55 -17.27 -1.39
C ILE A 284 17.85 -17.28 -2.19
N LYS A 285 17.93 -16.42 -3.21
CA LYS A 285 19.17 -16.20 -3.95
C LYS A 285 20.19 -15.97 -2.87
N GLU A 286 21.18 -16.86 -2.86
CA GLU A 286 22.21 -16.97 -1.82
C GLU A 286 22.43 -15.61 -1.20
N SER A 287 22.10 -15.52 0.09
CA SER A 287 22.27 -14.40 1.02
C SER A 287 22.83 -13.15 0.33
N ALA A 288 22.01 -12.09 0.23
CA ALA A 288 22.35 -10.80 -0.37
C ALA A 288 23.88 -10.59 -0.41
N PRO A 289 24.47 -10.45 -1.62
CA PRO A 289 25.91 -10.61 -1.83
C PRO A 289 26.65 -9.93 -0.70
N ALA A 290 27.48 -10.70 0.02
CA ALA A 290 28.16 -10.27 1.24
C ALA A 290 28.57 -8.82 1.09
N VAL A 291 28.04 -7.93 1.96
CA VAL A 291 28.17 -6.48 1.83
C VAL A 291 29.61 -6.15 1.48
N GLU A 292 29.86 -5.89 0.20
CA GLU A 292 31.23 -5.68 -0.25
C GLU A 292 31.69 -4.38 0.39
N LEU A 293 32.73 -4.45 1.21
CA LEU A 293 33.42 -3.30 1.79
C LEU A 293 34.13 -2.51 0.66
N ARG A 294 33.35 -1.85 -0.19
CA ARG A 294 33.82 -0.99 -1.27
C ARG A 294 33.33 0.43 -1.07
N GLY A 295 34.15 1.39 -1.50
CA GLY A 295 33.83 2.82 -1.43
C GLY A 295 33.99 3.42 -0.04
N ALA A 296 32.98 4.20 0.39
CA ALA A 296 33.06 5.08 1.56
C ALA A 296 33.38 4.35 2.89
N LEU A 297 32.84 3.13 3.07
CA LEU A 297 33.12 2.33 4.27
C LEU A 297 34.59 1.89 4.32
N LEU A 298 35.16 1.44 3.20
CA LEU A 298 36.57 1.07 3.14
C LEU A 298 37.47 2.28 3.41
N THR A 299 37.14 3.44 2.83
CA THR A 299 37.90 4.67 3.10
C THR A 299 37.81 5.10 4.56
N LEU A 300 36.66 4.89 5.21
CA LEU A 300 36.49 5.14 6.65
C LEU A 300 37.44 4.25 7.47
N PHE A 301 37.50 2.95 7.16
CA PHE A 301 38.41 2.03 7.84
C PHE A 301 39.90 2.38 7.61
N ILE A 302 40.27 2.78 6.39
CA ILE A 302 41.63 3.21 6.07
C ILE A 302 42.00 4.49 6.83
N LEU A 303 41.10 5.48 6.86
CA LEU A 303 41.30 6.73 7.60
C LEU A 303 41.41 6.47 9.11
N CYS A 304 40.49 5.68 9.67
CA CYS A 304 40.48 5.36 11.09
C CYS A 304 41.76 4.60 11.47
N GLY A 305 42.13 3.57 10.68
CA GLY A 305 43.38 2.84 10.87
C GLY A 305 44.62 3.73 10.77
N GLY A 306 44.67 4.64 9.79
CA GLY A 306 45.77 5.59 9.63
C GLY A 306 45.91 6.55 10.81
N ILE A 307 44.80 7.09 11.31
CA ILE A 307 44.78 7.99 12.49
C ILE A 307 45.23 7.23 13.73
N THR A 308 44.70 6.03 13.98
CA THR A 308 45.08 5.21 15.14
C THR A 308 46.57 4.84 15.10
N LEU A 309 47.10 4.48 13.93
CA LEU A 309 48.51 4.11 13.76
C LEU A 309 49.42 5.33 13.93
N GLY A 310 49.04 6.48 13.39
CA GLY A 310 49.75 7.75 13.60
C GLY A 310 49.78 8.17 15.07
N ALA A 311 48.63 8.14 15.75
CA ALA A 311 48.55 8.44 17.19
C ALA A 311 49.41 7.49 18.03
N SER A 312 49.40 6.19 17.70
CA SER A 312 50.23 5.18 18.39
C SER A 312 51.73 5.45 18.23
N LEU A 313 52.15 5.89 17.04
CA LEU A 313 53.55 6.25 16.78
C LEU A 313 53.98 7.50 17.57
N VAL A 314 53.15 8.55 17.57
CA VAL A 314 53.43 9.78 18.34
C VAL A 314 53.53 9.45 19.83
N PHE A 315 52.59 8.66 20.35
CA PHE A 315 52.59 8.21 21.74
C PHE A 315 53.86 7.43 22.10
N ALA A 316 54.32 6.52 21.23
CA ALA A 316 55.55 5.77 21.45
C ALA A 316 56.80 6.66 21.48
N ILE A 317 56.84 7.71 20.65
CA ILE A 317 57.94 8.69 20.63
C ILE A 317 57.95 9.52 21.92
N GLU A 318 56.79 10.04 22.33
CA GLU A 318 56.67 10.84 23.57
C GLU A 318 57.03 10.02 24.81
N ILE A 319 56.59 8.77 24.88
CA ILE A 319 56.90 7.87 26.00
C ILE A 319 58.40 7.54 26.06
N ARG A 320 59.12 7.50 24.93
CA ARG A 320 60.55 7.19 24.92
C ARG A 320 61.37 8.21 25.70
N GLU A 321 61.04 9.50 25.58
CA GLU A 321 61.68 10.57 26.34
C GLU A 321 61.42 10.43 27.84
N ILE A 322 60.17 10.12 28.22
CA ILE A 322 59.80 9.91 29.63
C ILE A 322 60.54 8.70 30.22
N PHE A 323 60.60 7.57 29.50
CA PHE A 323 61.34 6.38 29.93
C PHE A 323 62.83 6.66 30.05
N PHE A 324 63.42 7.41 29.12
CA PHE A 324 64.84 7.77 29.19
C PHE A 324 65.15 8.61 30.43
N ILE A 325 64.33 9.63 30.72
CA ILE A 325 64.46 10.47 31.92
C ILE A 325 64.32 9.62 33.19
N LEU A 326 63.35 8.70 33.24
CA LEU A 326 63.17 7.78 34.37
C LEU A 326 64.39 6.88 34.58
N ILE A 327 64.93 6.29 33.52
CA ILE A 327 66.13 5.43 33.59
C ILE A 327 67.34 6.22 34.08
N VAL A 328 67.57 7.42 33.56
CA VAL A 328 68.68 8.30 34.00
C VAL A 328 68.53 8.66 35.48
N ASN A 329 67.33 9.01 35.93
CA ASN A 329 67.06 9.33 37.33
C ASN A 329 67.29 8.12 38.26
N ILE A 330 66.88 6.91 37.85
CA ILE A 330 67.13 5.67 38.59
C ILE A 330 68.64 5.39 38.69
N ILE A 331 69.38 5.53 37.58
CA ILE A 331 70.84 5.33 37.58
C ILE A 331 71.53 6.33 38.51
N ASN A 332 71.15 7.61 38.44
CA ASN A 332 71.70 8.65 39.32
C ASN A 332 71.41 8.38 40.80
N TYR A 333 70.19 7.93 41.13
CA TYR A 333 69.82 7.52 42.48
C TYR A 333 70.66 6.34 42.97
N LEU A 334 70.85 5.31 42.14
CA LEU A 334 71.68 4.14 42.47
C LEU A 334 73.16 4.51 42.67
N ILE A 335 73.71 5.42 41.87
CA ILE A 335 75.07 5.93 42.03
C ILE A 335 75.19 6.67 43.37
N SER A 336 74.25 7.56 43.69
CA SER A 336 74.22 8.30 44.96
C SER A 336 74.14 7.36 46.17
N LEU A 337 73.25 6.37 46.13
CA LEU A 337 73.12 5.36 47.18
C LEU A 337 74.42 4.57 47.37
N ARG A 338 75.08 4.18 46.27
CA ARG A 338 76.38 3.49 46.32
C ARG A 338 77.47 4.37 46.94
N THR A 339 77.47 5.68 46.67
CA THR A 339 78.42 6.61 47.30
C THR A 339 78.18 6.77 48.79
N MET A 340 76.92 6.83 49.24
CA MET A 340 76.60 6.87 50.68
C MET A 340 77.02 5.59 51.41
N LEU A 341 76.76 4.42 50.81
CA LEU A 341 77.16 3.13 51.41
C LEU A 341 78.68 2.96 51.53
N ARG A 342 79.47 3.62 50.68
CA ARG A 342 80.94 3.65 50.81
C ARG A 342 81.44 4.56 51.93
N PHE A 343 80.66 5.55 52.35
CA PHE A 343 81.04 6.44 53.46
C PHE A 343 80.73 5.84 54.85
N GLN A 344 79.90 4.79 54.92
CA GLN A 344 79.56 4.10 56.17
C GLN A 344 80.44 2.87 56.47
N ARG A 345 81.33 2.48 55.56
CA ARG A 345 82.40 1.50 55.81
C ARG A 345 83.72 2.25 55.94
#